data_AF-A0A4Q3EFN3-F1
#
_entry.id   AF-A0A4Q3EFN3-F1
#
_cell.length_a   1.000
_cell.length_b   1.000
_cell.length_c   1.000
_cell.angle_alpha   90.00
_cell.angle_beta   90.00
_cell.angle_gamma   90.00
#
_symmetry.space_group_name_H-M   'P 1'
#
loop_
_entity.id
_entity.type
_entity.pdbx_description
1 polymer ?
#
loop_
_entity_poly.entity_id
_entity_poly.type
_entity_poly.pdbx_seq_one_letter_code
_entity_poly.pdbx_strand_id
1 'polypeptide(L)'
;VHAANPAPFDFNGSTGAVNGNWYRNIGIRGRAVNRNVPIDATNIVDTENKIIDEAALELAFEGYRWPDLLRIALRREATEPGYLANKIGAKLDAEGLPSGEARNKLGNKANWYLPFKW
;
A
#
# COMPACT_ATOMS: atom_id res chain seq x y z
N VAL A 1 35.49 8.25 -1.33
CA VAL A 1 35.10 8.62 0.05
C VAL A 1 33.63 8.27 0.21
N HIS A 2 33.31 7.06 0.68
CA HIS A 2 31.93 6.67 0.93
C HIS A 2 31.57 7.12 2.35
N ALA A 3 30.58 7.99 2.48
CA ALA A 3 30.05 8.38 3.78
C ALA A 3 29.64 7.09 4.52
N ALA A 4 30.18 6.91 5.74
CA ALA A 4 29.74 5.87 6.65
C ALA A 4 28.34 6.26 7.15
N ASN A 5 27.32 6.03 6.33
CA ASN A 5 25.94 6.21 6.75
C ASN A 5 25.72 5.28 7.96
N PRO A 6 25.21 5.79 9.09
CA PRO A 6 24.95 4.95 10.24
C PRO A 6 23.84 3.95 9.91
N ALA A 7 23.96 2.74 10.45
CA ALA A 7 22.86 1.78 10.42
C ALA A 7 21.60 2.44 11.03
N PRO A 8 20.41 2.28 10.43
CA PRO A 8 20.07 1.34 9.34
C PRO A 8 20.08 1.96 7.91
N PHE A 9 20.68 3.12 7.69
CA PHE A 9 20.57 3.87 6.41
C PHE A 9 21.77 3.62 5.45
N ASP A 10 22.51 2.54 5.65
CA ASP A 10 23.67 2.14 4.86
C ASP A 10 23.26 1.35 3.61
N PHE A 11 22.33 1.86 2.80
CA PHE A 11 21.73 1.19 1.63
C PHE A 11 22.70 0.98 0.43
N ASN A 12 23.83 0.31 0.66
CA ASN A 12 24.80 -0.04 -0.37
C ASN A 12 24.33 -1.28 -1.14
N GLY A 13 23.77 -1.05 -2.33
CA GLY A 13 23.33 -2.09 -3.28
C GLY A 13 24.38 -2.50 -4.32
N SER A 14 25.67 -2.16 -4.14
CA SER A 14 26.73 -2.46 -5.11
C SER A 14 26.94 -3.97 -5.30
N THR A 15 27.05 -4.40 -6.57
CA THR A 15 27.35 -5.78 -7.00
C THR A 15 28.78 -5.91 -7.56
N GLY A 16 29.72 -5.12 -7.04
CA GLY A 16 31.13 -5.13 -7.46
C GLY A 16 31.91 -6.33 -6.89
N ALA A 17 33.24 -6.21 -6.80
CA ALA A 17 34.11 -7.26 -6.25
C ALA A 17 33.78 -7.65 -4.79
N VAL A 18 33.18 -6.74 -4.04
CA VAL A 18 32.56 -7.01 -2.74
C VAL A 18 31.11 -6.56 -2.81
N ASN A 19 30.21 -7.48 -2.50
CA ASN A 19 28.78 -7.22 -2.43
C ASN A 19 28.46 -6.33 -1.22
N GLY A 20 27.77 -5.21 -1.44
CA GLY A 20 27.32 -4.33 -0.34
C GLY A 20 26.27 -4.99 0.55
N ASN A 21 26.08 -4.53 1.79
CA ASN A 21 25.14 -5.13 2.76
C ASN A 21 23.71 -5.35 2.20
N TRP A 22 23.30 -4.52 1.25
CA TRP A 22 21.96 -4.54 0.66
C TRP A 22 21.94 -5.01 -0.80
N TYR A 23 23.02 -5.65 -1.30
CA TYR A 23 23.13 -6.09 -2.71
C TYR A 23 22.04 -7.09 -3.15
N ARG A 24 21.42 -7.79 -2.19
CA ARG A 24 20.29 -8.71 -2.41
C ARG A 24 18.96 -8.15 -1.96
N ASN A 25 18.89 -6.89 -1.50
CA ASN A 25 17.61 -6.24 -1.26
C ASN A 25 16.96 -5.92 -2.61
N ILE A 26 16.26 -6.92 -3.13
CA ILE A 26 15.48 -6.89 -4.36
C ILE A 26 14.04 -6.39 -4.09
N GLY A 27 13.83 -5.67 -2.98
CA GLY A 27 12.54 -5.20 -2.51
C GLY A 27 11.61 -6.31 -1.99
N ILE A 28 10.46 -5.90 -1.44
CA ILE A 28 9.41 -6.82 -0.93
C ILE A 28 9.06 -7.87 -1.99
N ARG A 29 8.83 -7.43 -3.23
CA ARG A 29 8.49 -8.32 -4.35
C ARG A 29 9.57 -9.32 -4.69
N GLY A 30 10.83 -8.90 -4.69
CA GLY A 30 11.93 -9.81 -4.96
C GLY A 30 12.08 -10.88 -3.88
N ARG A 31 11.83 -10.53 -2.61
CA ARG A 31 11.83 -11.48 -1.49
C ARG A 31 10.63 -12.44 -1.50
N ALA A 32 9.42 -11.95 -1.77
CA ALA A 32 8.19 -12.73 -1.62
C ALA A 32 7.73 -13.47 -2.88
N VAL A 33 7.82 -12.83 -4.06
CA VAL A 33 7.19 -13.32 -5.30
C VAL A 33 8.21 -13.50 -6.43
N ASN A 34 9.40 -12.93 -6.30
CA ASN A 34 10.45 -12.86 -7.32
C ASN A 34 9.92 -12.40 -8.71
N ARG A 35 8.98 -11.45 -8.71
CA ARG A 35 8.33 -10.93 -9.92
C ARG A 35 8.34 -9.41 -9.94
N ASN A 36 8.91 -8.83 -11.00
CA ASN A 36 8.88 -7.40 -11.24
C ASN A 36 7.47 -6.91 -11.66
N VAL A 37 7.14 -5.67 -11.31
CA VAL A 37 5.92 -4.98 -11.78
C VAL A 37 6.36 -3.73 -12.55
N PRO A 38 5.94 -3.56 -13.82
CA PRO A 38 6.24 -2.34 -14.55
C PRO A 38 5.68 -1.10 -13.85
N ILE A 39 6.49 -0.06 -13.74
CA ILE A 39 6.09 1.25 -13.19
C ILE A 39 6.20 2.28 -14.30
N ASP A 40 5.14 3.05 -14.48
CA ASP A 40 5.16 4.28 -15.26
C ASP A 40 5.37 5.45 -14.30
N ALA A 41 6.55 6.06 -14.35
CA ALA A 41 6.91 7.17 -13.48
C ALA A 41 6.04 8.43 -13.68
N THR A 42 5.34 8.52 -14.82
CA THR A 42 4.41 9.62 -15.09
C THR A 42 3.02 9.37 -14.50
N ASN A 43 2.69 8.11 -14.20
CA ASN A 43 1.42 7.71 -13.61
C ASN A 43 1.56 7.40 -12.12
N ILE A 44 1.57 8.47 -11.33
CA ILE A 44 1.68 8.40 -9.86
C ILE A 44 0.48 7.66 -9.25
N VAL A 45 -0.72 7.77 -9.84
CA VAL A 45 -1.95 7.12 -9.34
C VAL A 45 -1.82 5.60 -9.42
N ASP A 46 -1.35 5.10 -10.55
CA ASP A 46 -1.09 3.67 -10.78
C ASP A 46 0.03 3.15 -9.87
N THR A 47 1.12 3.91 -9.75
CA THR A 47 2.23 3.57 -8.84
C THR A 47 1.75 3.43 -7.40
N GLU A 48 0.94 4.38 -6.93
CA GLU A 48 0.35 4.34 -5.59
C GLU A 48 -0.61 3.17 -5.39
N ASN A 49 -1.43 2.84 -6.40
CA ASN A 49 -2.30 1.66 -6.34
C ASN A 49 -1.48 0.38 -6.19
N LYS A 50 -0.37 0.24 -6.93
CA LYS A 50 0.56 -0.90 -6.84
C LYS A 50 1.22 -0.99 -5.47
N ILE A 51 1.63 0.13 -4.88
CA ILE A 51 2.18 0.17 -3.52
C ILE A 51 1.13 -0.30 -2.50
N ILE A 52 -0.11 0.20 -2.60
CA ILE A 52 -1.20 -0.17 -1.69
C ILE A 52 -1.61 -1.63 -1.83
N ASP A 53 -1.54 -2.19 -3.04
CA ASP A 53 -1.83 -3.61 -3.27
C ASP A 53 -0.69 -4.50 -2.71
N GLU A 54 0.57 -4.08 -2.86
CA GLU A 54 1.70 -4.82 -2.25
C GLU A 54 1.69 -4.74 -0.72
N ALA A 55 1.39 -3.57 -0.14
CA ALA A 55 1.23 -3.41 1.30
C ALA A 55 0.08 -4.26 1.86
N ALA A 56 -0.98 -4.48 1.08
CA ALA A 56 -2.08 -5.38 1.47
C ALA A 56 -1.62 -6.83 1.64
N LEU A 57 -0.69 -7.28 0.79
CA LEU A 57 -0.14 -8.63 0.82
C LEU A 57 0.91 -8.77 1.93
N GLU A 58 1.80 -7.79 2.05
CA GLU A 58 2.91 -7.82 2.99
C GLU A 58 2.44 -7.68 4.43
N LEU A 59 1.53 -6.73 4.69
CA LEU A 59 1.12 -6.32 6.04
C LEU A 59 -0.27 -6.88 6.40
N ALA A 60 -0.63 -8.02 5.80
CA ALA A 60 -1.90 -8.66 6.05
C ALA A 60 -2.05 -9.00 7.54
N PHE A 61 -3.18 -8.63 8.13
CA PHE A 61 -3.49 -8.83 9.55
C PHE A 61 -2.59 -8.09 10.55
N GLU A 62 -1.78 -7.13 10.11
CA GLU A 62 -0.93 -6.31 10.98
C GLU A 62 -1.57 -4.95 11.36
N GLY A 63 -2.79 -4.68 10.91
CA GLY A 63 -3.56 -3.48 11.26
C GLY A 63 -3.31 -2.25 10.39
N TYR A 64 -2.47 -2.34 9.35
CA TYR A 64 -2.16 -1.21 8.46
C TYR A 64 -3.22 -0.94 7.40
N ARG A 65 -4.05 -1.93 7.05
CA ARG A 65 -4.91 -1.84 5.87
C ARG A 65 -5.93 -0.70 5.94
N TRP A 66 -6.59 -0.53 7.08
CA TRP A 66 -7.59 0.52 7.25
C TRP A 66 -7.00 1.94 7.16
N PRO A 67 -5.98 2.31 7.95
CA PRO A 67 -5.40 3.65 7.87
C PRO A 67 -4.77 3.94 6.51
N ASP A 68 -4.18 2.95 5.82
CA ASP A 68 -3.67 3.14 4.47
C ASP A 68 -4.77 3.49 3.48
N LEU A 69 -5.83 2.70 3.41
CA LEU A 69 -6.95 2.99 2.50
C LEU A 69 -7.61 4.33 2.81
N LEU A 70 -7.76 4.66 4.09
CA LEU A 70 -8.36 5.91 4.54
C LEU A 70 -7.52 7.13 4.16
N ARG A 71 -6.19 7.06 4.32
CA ARG A 71 -5.25 8.13 3.89
C ARG A 71 -5.37 8.40 2.39
N ILE A 72 -5.49 7.35 1.57
CA ILE A 72 -5.67 7.51 0.13
C ILE A 72 -7.04 8.11 -0.20
N ALA A 73 -8.11 7.59 0.42
CA ALA A 73 -9.47 8.08 0.22
C ALA A 73 -9.60 9.57 0.53
N LEU A 74 -8.99 10.04 1.62
CA LEU A 74 -8.98 11.46 2.00
C LEU A 74 -8.26 12.33 0.96
N ARG A 75 -7.11 11.89 0.44
CA ARG A 75 -6.36 12.67 -0.55
C ARG A 75 -7.04 12.67 -1.92
N ARG A 76 -7.70 11.56 -2.29
CA ARG A 76 -8.32 11.37 -3.60
C ARG A 76 -9.82 11.65 -3.60
N GLU A 77 -10.42 12.15 -2.53
CA GLU A 77 -11.87 12.31 -2.41
C GLU A 77 -12.49 13.09 -3.60
N ALA A 78 -11.82 14.14 -4.07
CA ALA A 78 -12.29 14.96 -5.19
C ALA A 78 -12.24 14.25 -6.56
N THR A 79 -11.31 13.31 -6.75
CA THR A 79 -11.07 12.63 -8.04
C THR A 79 -11.59 11.20 -8.06
N GLU A 80 -11.70 10.57 -6.90
CA GLU A 80 -12.07 9.16 -6.71
C GLU A 80 -12.86 8.99 -5.39
N PRO A 81 -14.07 9.59 -5.27
CA PRO A 81 -14.84 9.60 -4.02
C PRO A 81 -15.23 8.20 -3.53
N GLY A 82 -15.29 7.22 -4.43
CA GLY A 82 -15.60 5.82 -4.12
C GLY A 82 -14.42 4.97 -3.66
N TYR A 83 -13.20 5.50 -3.54
CA TYR A 83 -11.99 4.69 -3.32
C TYR A 83 -12.11 3.71 -2.14
N LEU A 84 -12.48 4.19 -0.95
CA LEU A 84 -12.59 3.36 0.26
C LEU A 84 -13.70 2.32 0.11
N ALA A 85 -14.89 2.76 -0.30
CA ALA A 85 -16.05 1.90 -0.50
C ALA A 85 -15.77 0.78 -1.52
N ASN A 86 -15.11 1.10 -2.62
CA ASN A 86 -14.77 0.16 -3.68
C ASN A 86 -13.71 -0.85 -3.23
N LYS A 87 -12.65 -0.42 -2.53
CA LYS A 87 -11.61 -1.32 -2.02
C LYS A 87 -12.15 -2.31 -0.98
N ILE A 88 -13.01 -1.85 -0.06
CA ILE A 88 -13.65 -2.74 0.94
C ILE A 88 -14.70 -3.64 0.27
N GLY A 89 -15.52 -3.08 -0.62
CA GLY A 89 -16.52 -3.85 -1.37
C GLY A 89 -15.90 -4.96 -2.20
N ALA A 90 -14.78 -4.69 -2.88
CA ALA A 90 -14.06 -5.68 -3.68
C ALA A 90 -13.50 -6.84 -2.84
N LYS A 91 -13.04 -6.57 -1.60
CA LYS A 91 -12.67 -7.64 -0.65
C LYS A 91 -13.86 -8.55 -0.36
N LEU A 92 -15.00 -7.95 -0.02
CA LEU A 92 -16.22 -8.71 0.32
C LEU A 92 -16.71 -9.53 -0.88
N ASP A 93 -16.71 -8.95 -2.08
CA ASP A 93 -17.07 -9.67 -3.31
C ASP A 93 -16.15 -10.87 -3.54
N ALA A 94 -14.83 -10.71 -3.34
CA ALA A 94 -13.85 -11.79 -3.49
C ALA A 94 -14.05 -12.91 -2.46
N GLU A 95 -14.65 -12.60 -1.31
CA GLU A 95 -15.02 -13.56 -0.26
C GLU A 95 -16.42 -14.16 -0.48
N GLY A 96 -17.14 -13.76 -1.54
CA GLY A 96 -18.52 -14.17 -1.78
C GLY A 96 -19.53 -13.57 -0.80
N LEU A 97 -19.17 -12.49 -0.11
CA LEU A 97 -20.00 -11.81 0.87
C LEU A 97 -20.77 -10.63 0.26
N PRO A 98 -22.00 -10.32 0.73
CA PRO A 98 -22.73 -9.14 0.30
C PRO A 98 -21.95 -7.85 0.60
N SER A 99 -21.65 -7.08 -0.44
CA SER A 99 -20.80 -5.88 -0.36
C SER A 99 -21.57 -4.57 -0.49
N GLY A 100 -22.84 -4.62 -0.90
CA GLY A 100 -23.67 -3.44 -1.15
C GLY A 100 -23.85 -2.56 0.09
N GLU A 101 -24.06 -3.17 1.25
CA GLU A 101 -24.18 -2.42 2.52
C GLU A 101 -22.87 -1.69 2.87
N ALA A 102 -21.73 -2.36 2.74
CA ALA A 102 -20.43 -1.75 2.97
C ALA A 102 -20.15 -0.60 2.01
N ARG A 103 -20.48 -0.77 0.72
CA ARG A 103 -20.34 0.30 -0.28
C ARG A 103 -21.22 1.51 0.03
N ASN A 104 -22.49 1.27 0.37
CA ASN A 104 -23.42 2.34 0.73
C ASN A 104 -22.97 3.09 1.98
N LYS A 105 -22.53 2.37 3.02
CA LYS A 105 -22.06 2.98 4.28
C LYS A 105 -20.79 3.78 4.07
N LEU A 106 -19.80 3.20 3.41
CA LEU A 106 -18.47 3.80 3.21
C LEU A 106 -18.43 4.83 2.09
N GLY A 107 -19.47 4.92 1.25
CA GLY A 107 -19.64 6.01 0.29
C GLY A 107 -19.87 7.37 0.95
N ASN A 108 -20.22 7.40 2.23
CA ASN A 108 -20.36 8.61 3.01
C ASN A 108 -19.19 8.78 4.00
N LYS A 109 -18.42 9.87 3.83
CA LYS A 109 -17.28 10.22 4.68
C LYS A 109 -17.62 10.37 6.17
N ALA A 110 -18.87 10.72 6.51
CA ALA A 110 -19.32 10.77 7.90
C ALA A 110 -19.24 9.41 8.62
N ASN A 111 -19.16 8.30 7.88
CA ASN A 111 -19.09 6.94 8.41
C ASN A 111 -17.67 6.36 8.47
N TRP A 112 -16.62 7.14 8.13
CA TRP A 112 -15.24 6.64 8.06
C TRP A 112 -14.54 6.53 9.42
N TYR A 113 -15.10 7.13 10.45
CA TYR A 113 -14.55 7.08 11.80
C TYR A 113 -15.60 6.51 12.75
N LEU A 114 -15.13 5.86 13.82
CA LEU A 114 -16.04 5.44 14.88
C LEU A 114 -16.66 6.69 15.53
N PRO A 115 -17.96 6.65 15.90
CA PRO A 115 -18.60 7.75 16.59
C PRO A 115 -18.06 7.83 18.02
N PHE A 116 -17.02 8.63 18.23
CA PHE A 116 -16.51 8.91 19.57
C PHE A 116 -17.49 9.82 20.31
N LYS A 117 -17.98 9.34 21.46
CA LYS A 117 -18.64 10.16 22.48
C LYS A 117 -17.61 10.39 23.58
N TRP A 118 -17.34 11.65 23.87
CA TRP A 118 -16.41 12.08 24.93
C TRP A 118 -17.05 11.95 26.31
#